data_AF-A0A7X7Q4U3-F1
#
_entry.id   AF-A0A7X7Q4U3-F1
#
_cell.length_a   1.000
_cell.length_b   1.000
_cell.length_c   1.000
_cell.angle_alpha   90.00
_cell.angle_beta   90.00
_cell.angle_gamma   90.00
#
_symmetry.space_group_name_H-M   'P 1'
#
loop_
_entity.id
_entity.type
_entity.pdbx_description
1 polymer ?
#
loop_
_entity_poly.entity_id
_entity_poly.type
_entity_poly.pdbx_seq_one_letter_code
_entity_poly.pdbx_strand_id
1 'polypeptide(L)'
;MYWRFAAGLRGFLRQPLTLERSRTIIEQRLVTREQSFLFILSCAVYTNRESPYYKLLNAAGCDFGDVATVVESEGLEGALKKLCDAGVYMSIEEFKGKQEIVRGSTRFSFRSGAFDNPLLLRQFEGTTGGSRGVGGRTFFDFDHIAYDQAAYQMCLLDAYGLLDAPVVLWRPIAPGGGPRKVLEYVKMGKTPERWFSPIQSADIRPSVKSRLATAYIVHMSRLCGAHIPSPEYVSLDDAVRVARSIGGLIAERGSCWVNTGVSQAVRVCQAAREDGLRLDGTVFLAGGEPVTEVKRREIESSGARVCPRYVFVEAGYAGLGCLHNDTSDDVHLLKDSLALIQRRREVPHAGVSVDALLFTTLCATAPKILFNVETGDYATVERRRCGCYLEKMGLPDHLSDIRSFEKLTSHGMTFLGSNLIDVIERVLPSKYGGSSIDYQMLEEEDEAGQTHLYVLVSPDVGEIDEHGLIDTVLGKLAEGEDTHRMMTHVWLESNTVRVRRTRPVTTARGKLLPLHIQKEAGK
;
A
#
# COMPACT_ATOMS: atom_id res chain seq x y z
N MET A 1 -13.92 -17.17 17.01
CA MET A 1 -13.31 -16.77 15.72
C MET A 1 -13.47 -17.86 14.65
N TYR A 2 -12.93 -19.07 14.83
CA TYR A 2 -12.92 -20.10 13.77
C TYR A 2 -14.29 -20.58 13.27
N TRP A 3 -15.28 -20.75 14.15
CA TRP A 3 -16.63 -21.11 13.72
C TRP A 3 -17.27 -19.98 12.89
N ARG A 4 -17.06 -18.71 13.27
CA ARG A 4 -17.55 -17.53 12.54
C ARG A 4 -16.89 -17.42 11.17
N PHE A 5 -15.58 -17.69 11.11
CA PHE A 5 -14.84 -17.76 9.86
C PHE A 5 -15.36 -18.89 8.95
N ALA A 6 -15.50 -20.11 9.47
CA ALA A 6 -15.96 -21.26 8.71
C ALA A 6 -17.40 -21.10 8.19
N ALA A 7 -18.32 -20.69 9.06
CA ALA A 7 -19.72 -20.45 8.69
C ALA A 7 -19.86 -19.26 7.73
N GLY A 8 -19.14 -18.17 8.01
CA GLY A 8 -19.12 -16.97 7.16
C GLY A 8 -18.56 -17.24 5.77
N LEU A 9 -17.51 -18.06 5.66
CA LEU A 9 -16.89 -18.39 4.38
C LEU A 9 -17.87 -19.09 3.45
N ARG A 10 -18.64 -20.06 3.95
CA ARG A 10 -19.63 -20.77 3.13
C ARG A 10 -20.71 -19.83 2.58
N GLY A 11 -21.18 -18.88 3.39
CA GLY A 11 -22.14 -17.86 2.94
C GLY A 11 -21.52 -16.92 1.90
N PHE A 12 -20.31 -16.44 2.17
CA PHE A 12 -19.55 -15.56 1.29
C PHE A 12 -19.33 -16.14 -0.12
N LEU A 13 -18.98 -17.44 -0.19
CA LEU A 13 -18.66 -18.16 -1.44
C LEU A 13 -19.88 -18.45 -2.32
N ARG A 14 -21.09 -18.52 -1.76
CA ARG A 14 -22.30 -18.94 -2.48
C ARG A 14 -22.90 -17.88 -3.41
N GLN A 15 -22.56 -16.62 -3.20
CA GLN A 15 -23.17 -15.50 -3.92
C GLN A 15 -22.07 -14.62 -4.52
N PRO A 16 -21.63 -14.88 -5.75
CA PRO A 16 -20.70 -14.00 -6.44
C PRO A 16 -21.27 -12.58 -6.56
N LEU A 17 -20.39 -11.59 -6.46
CA LEU A 17 -20.68 -10.18 -6.69
C LEU A 17 -20.69 -9.91 -8.20
N THR A 18 -21.74 -9.26 -8.68
CA THR A 18 -21.85 -8.85 -10.10
C THR A 18 -21.27 -7.46 -10.31
N LEU A 19 -20.93 -7.14 -11.57
CA LEU A 19 -20.48 -5.79 -11.96
C LEU A 19 -21.54 -4.73 -11.67
N GLU A 20 -22.79 -5.00 -12.02
CA GLU A 20 -23.92 -4.10 -11.76
C GLU A 20 -24.05 -3.80 -10.27
N ARG A 21 -24.03 -4.84 -9.43
CA ARG A 21 -24.09 -4.67 -7.97
C ARG A 21 -22.91 -3.86 -7.44
N SER A 22 -21.72 -4.08 -8.00
CA SER A 22 -20.50 -3.33 -7.64
C SER A 22 -20.67 -1.83 -7.92
N ARG A 23 -21.20 -1.47 -9.10
CA ARG A 23 -21.49 -0.08 -9.46
C ARG A 23 -22.53 0.54 -8.53
N THR A 24 -23.64 -0.15 -8.29
CA THR A 24 -24.70 0.33 -7.38
C THR A 24 -24.18 0.58 -5.96
N ILE A 25 -23.29 -0.27 -5.45
CA ILE A 25 -22.69 -0.07 -4.11
C ILE A 25 -21.90 1.24 -4.06
N ILE A 26 -21.06 1.49 -5.06
CA ILE A 26 -20.21 2.70 -5.12
C ILE A 26 -21.09 3.95 -5.30
N GLU A 27 -22.06 3.89 -6.22
CA GLU A 27 -23.01 4.99 -6.46
C GLU A 27 -23.81 5.35 -5.19
N GLN A 28 -24.33 4.35 -4.48
CA GLN A 28 -25.06 4.57 -3.23
C GLN A 28 -24.15 5.20 -2.16
N ARG A 29 -22.94 4.68 -1.98
CA ARG A 29 -21.98 5.21 -1.01
C ARG A 29 -21.57 6.65 -1.30
N LEU A 30 -21.45 7.02 -2.58
CA LEU A 30 -21.18 8.40 -2.99
C LEU A 30 -22.30 9.37 -2.59
N VAL A 31 -23.56 8.91 -2.65
CA VAL A 31 -24.71 9.72 -2.23
C VAL A 31 -24.81 9.81 -0.71
N THR A 32 -24.46 8.74 0.01
CA THR A 32 -24.69 8.64 1.46
C THR A 32 -23.44 8.89 2.33
N ARG A 33 -22.42 9.59 1.81
CA ARG A 33 -21.11 9.76 2.47
C ARG A 33 -21.24 10.36 3.87
N GLU A 34 -21.98 11.47 3.97
CA GLU A 34 -22.17 12.23 5.20
C GLU A 34 -22.95 11.42 6.25
N GLN A 35 -24.03 10.77 5.81
CA GLN A 35 -24.82 9.90 6.68
C GLN A 35 -24.00 8.72 7.19
N SER A 36 -23.14 8.15 6.34
CA SER A 36 -22.25 7.04 6.72
C SER A 36 -21.20 7.46 7.73
N PHE A 37 -20.60 8.65 7.55
CA PHE A 37 -19.68 9.24 8.53
C PHE A 37 -20.37 9.44 9.89
N LEU A 38 -21.54 10.10 9.92
CA LEU A 38 -22.27 10.37 11.16
C LEU A 38 -22.74 9.08 11.85
N PHE A 39 -23.15 8.07 11.07
CA PHE A 39 -23.49 6.75 11.60
C PHE A 39 -22.29 6.09 12.31
N ILE A 40 -21.13 6.04 11.65
CA ILE A 40 -19.90 5.47 12.24
C ILE A 40 -19.48 6.26 13.47
N LEU A 41 -19.53 7.59 13.39
CA LEU A 41 -19.17 8.46 14.50
C LEU A 41 -20.06 8.23 15.72
N SER A 42 -21.38 8.09 15.53
CA SER A 42 -22.28 7.81 16.65
C SER A 42 -22.02 6.41 17.25
N CYS A 43 -21.95 5.38 16.41
CA CYS A 43 -21.94 3.98 16.87
C CYS A 43 -20.58 3.45 17.27
N ALA A 44 -19.48 4.02 16.76
CA ALA A 44 -18.12 3.54 17.03
C ALA A 44 -17.28 4.50 17.87
N VAL A 45 -17.64 5.80 17.91
CA VAL A 45 -16.89 6.82 18.65
C VAL A 45 -17.67 7.30 19.87
N TYR A 46 -18.82 7.95 19.72
CA TYR A 46 -19.53 8.57 20.85
C TYR A 46 -20.11 7.55 21.85
N THR A 47 -20.52 6.37 21.42
CA THR A 47 -20.94 5.28 22.30
C THR A 47 -19.77 4.58 23.01
N ASN A 48 -18.54 4.79 22.55
CA ASN A 48 -17.35 4.13 23.06
C ASN A 48 -16.42 5.12 23.75
N ARG A 49 -16.56 5.26 25.07
CA ARG A 49 -15.77 6.22 25.88
C ARG A 49 -14.26 5.93 25.90
N GLU A 50 -13.87 4.70 25.56
CA GLU A 50 -12.45 4.32 25.41
C GLU A 50 -11.86 4.73 24.05
N SER A 51 -12.69 5.16 23.10
CA SER A 51 -12.24 5.62 21.79
C SER A 51 -11.28 6.82 21.93
N PRO A 52 -10.08 6.75 21.30
CA PRO A 52 -9.18 7.89 21.20
C PRO A 52 -9.85 9.14 20.66
N TYR A 53 -10.72 8.96 19.66
CA TYR A 53 -11.41 10.06 19.00
C TYR A 53 -12.47 10.68 19.90
N TYR A 54 -13.13 9.89 20.75
CA TYR A 54 -14.08 10.44 21.73
C TYR A 54 -13.37 11.37 22.72
N LYS A 55 -12.19 10.97 23.21
CA LYS A 55 -11.39 11.82 24.12
C LYS A 55 -10.96 13.12 23.45
N LEU A 56 -10.58 13.07 22.17
CA LEU A 56 -10.25 14.26 21.39
C LEU A 56 -11.45 15.18 21.16
N LEU A 57 -12.60 14.63 20.74
CA LEU A 57 -13.83 15.39 20.52
C LEU A 57 -14.29 16.07 21.81
N ASN A 58 -14.25 15.34 22.93
CA ASN A 58 -14.56 15.89 24.25
C ASN A 58 -13.58 16.99 24.67
N ALA A 59 -12.28 16.85 24.37
CA ALA A 59 -11.28 17.88 24.63
C ALA A 59 -11.48 19.13 23.75
N ALA A 60 -11.99 18.96 22.53
CA ALA A 60 -12.39 20.05 21.65
C ALA A 60 -13.76 20.66 22.02
N GLY A 61 -14.45 20.11 23.03
CA GLY A 61 -15.78 20.57 23.45
C GLY A 61 -16.86 20.33 22.39
N CYS A 62 -16.72 19.26 21.59
CA CYS A 62 -17.58 19.00 20.45
C CYS A 62 -18.47 17.76 20.69
N ASP A 63 -19.77 17.99 20.84
CA ASP A 63 -20.76 16.93 20.95
C ASP A 63 -21.20 16.43 19.56
N PHE A 64 -21.86 15.28 19.52
CA PHE A 64 -22.29 14.68 18.25
C PHE A 64 -23.20 15.62 17.43
N GLY A 65 -24.08 16.37 18.11
CA GLY A 65 -24.95 17.35 17.46
C GLY A 65 -24.17 18.45 16.77
N ASP A 66 -23.10 18.95 17.40
CA ASP A 66 -22.24 19.98 16.82
C ASP A 66 -21.58 19.46 15.54
N VAL A 67 -21.04 18.22 15.57
CA VAL A 67 -20.44 17.61 14.38
C VAL A 67 -21.47 17.47 13.26
N ALA A 68 -22.68 17.01 13.57
CA ALA A 68 -23.75 16.86 12.58
C ALA A 68 -24.12 18.20 11.93
N THR A 69 -24.25 19.26 12.72
CA THR A 69 -24.53 20.62 12.22
C THR A 69 -23.41 21.17 11.34
N VAL A 70 -22.14 20.92 11.69
CA VAL A 70 -21.01 21.36 10.87
C VAL A 70 -20.95 20.57 9.55
N VAL A 71 -21.23 19.26 9.58
CA VAL A 71 -21.32 18.45 8.35
C VAL A 71 -22.44 18.95 7.44
N GLU A 72 -23.61 19.27 7.99
CA GLU A 72 -24.75 19.77 7.21
C GLU A 72 -24.46 21.15 6.57
N SER A 73 -23.71 22.02 7.27
CA SER A 73 -23.44 23.39 6.81
C SER A 73 -22.21 23.53 5.90
N GLU A 74 -21.15 22.74 6.12
CA GLU A 74 -19.85 22.88 5.44
C GLU A 74 -19.49 21.67 4.58
N GLY A 75 -20.35 20.64 4.56
CA GLY A 75 -20.05 19.34 4.00
C GLY A 75 -19.03 18.55 4.82
N LEU A 76 -18.85 17.28 4.45
CA LEU A 76 -17.96 16.35 5.15
C LEU A 76 -16.52 16.88 5.27
N GLU A 77 -15.86 17.19 4.16
CA GLU A 77 -14.45 17.61 4.17
C GLU A 77 -14.24 18.95 4.91
N GLY A 78 -15.21 19.87 4.82
CA GLY A 78 -15.19 21.13 5.56
C GLY A 78 -15.26 20.90 7.07
N ALA A 79 -16.16 20.02 7.52
CA ALA A 79 -16.26 19.62 8.92
C ALA A 79 -14.98 18.93 9.42
N LEU A 80 -14.42 18.00 8.64
CA LEU A 80 -13.18 17.31 8.98
C LEU A 80 -12.02 18.29 9.14
N LYS A 81 -11.91 19.31 8.28
CA LYS A 81 -10.88 20.35 8.38
C LYS A 81 -11.04 21.18 9.66
N LYS A 82 -12.26 21.67 9.96
CA LYS A 82 -12.52 22.42 11.20
C LYS A 82 -12.18 21.62 12.45
N LEU A 83 -12.54 20.34 12.48
CA LEU A 83 -12.23 19.44 13.59
C LEU A 83 -10.73 19.17 13.69
N CYS A 84 -10.03 19.01 12.56
CA CYS A 84 -8.58 18.90 12.53
C CYS A 84 -7.91 20.15 13.12
N ASP A 85 -8.37 21.35 12.74
CA ASP A 85 -7.86 22.63 13.25
C ASP A 85 -8.14 22.79 14.76
N ALA A 86 -9.24 22.21 15.25
CA ALA A 86 -9.56 22.11 16.69
C ALA A 86 -8.74 21.02 17.43
N GLY A 87 -7.79 20.35 16.76
CA GLY A 87 -6.93 19.33 17.36
C GLY A 87 -7.48 17.90 17.29
N VAL A 88 -8.61 17.68 16.61
CA VAL A 88 -9.22 16.35 16.41
C VAL A 88 -8.58 15.67 15.19
N TYR A 89 -7.39 15.10 15.40
CA TYR A 89 -6.65 14.33 14.42
C TYR A 89 -5.66 13.38 15.11
N MET A 90 -5.16 12.39 14.38
CA MET A 90 -4.03 11.56 14.78
C MET A 90 -2.87 11.74 13.82
N SER A 91 -1.70 12.11 14.33
CA SER A 91 -0.45 11.92 13.57
C SER A 91 -0.13 10.45 13.41
N ILE A 92 0.73 10.12 12.46
CA ILE A 92 1.08 8.73 12.17
C ILE A 92 1.84 8.07 13.34
N GLU A 93 2.65 8.84 14.07
CA GLU A 93 3.35 8.38 15.28
C GLU A 93 2.39 8.11 16.44
N GLU A 94 1.41 9.00 16.65
CA GLU A 94 0.35 8.83 17.64
C GLU A 94 -0.51 7.60 17.31
N PHE A 95 -0.93 7.46 16.05
CA PHE A 95 -1.74 6.33 15.58
C PHE A 95 -1.00 4.99 15.73
N LYS A 96 0.32 4.98 15.52
CA LYS A 96 1.17 3.80 15.73
C LYS A 96 1.51 3.56 17.22
N GLY A 97 1.10 4.45 18.13
CA GLY A 97 1.41 4.37 19.55
C GLY A 97 2.88 4.62 19.88
N LYS A 98 3.62 5.29 18.99
CA LYS A 98 5.02 5.67 19.18
C LYS A 98 5.18 6.99 19.93
N GLN A 99 4.14 7.82 19.94
CA GLN A 99 4.12 9.10 20.59
C GLN A 99 2.86 9.25 21.45
N GLU A 100 3.01 9.91 22.59
CA GLU A 100 1.87 10.32 23.41
C GLU A 100 1.04 11.37 22.67
N ILE A 101 -0.29 11.28 22.79
CA ILE A 101 -1.20 12.27 22.20
C ILE A 101 -1.33 13.42 23.17
N VAL A 102 -0.97 14.62 22.69
CA VAL A 102 -1.03 15.86 23.47
C VAL A 102 -1.84 16.89 22.71
N ARG A 103 -2.96 17.34 23.29
CA ARG A 103 -3.83 18.41 22.75
C ARG A 103 -4.20 19.36 23.89
N GLY A 104 -3.53 20.52 23.95
CA GLY A 104 -3.65 21.43 25.07
C GLY A 104 -3.24 20.76 26.40
N SER A 105 -4.13 20.75 27.39
CA SER A 105 -3.94 20.04 28.67
C SER A 105 -4.24 18.54 28.60
N THR A 106 -4.88 18.07 27.53
CA THR A 106 -5.26 16.67 27.37
C THR A 106 -4.06 15.85 26.93
N ARG A 107 -3.73 14.80 27.71
CA ARG A 107 -2.61 13.89 27.46
C ARG A 107 -3.03 12.44 27.68
N PHE A 108 -2.74 11.55 26.73
CA PHE A 108 -2.98 10.12 26.88
C PHE A 108 -2.18 9.29 25.87
N SER A 109 -2.01 8.01 26.19
CA SER A 109 -1.44 7.00 25.30
C SER A 109 -2.41 5.84 25.11
N PHE A 110 -2.24 5.08 24.04
CA PHE A 110 -3.03 3.89 23.74
C PHE A 110 -2.20 2.74 23.20
N ARG A 111 -2.84 1.58 23.14
CA ARG A 111 -2.34 0.43 22.39
C ARG A 111 -2.92 0.46 20.98
N SER A 112 -2.20 -0.12 20.01
CA SER A 112 -2.60 -0.19 18.59
C SER A 112 -4.02 -0.73 18.33
N GLY A 113 -4.57 -1.54 19.24
CA GLY A 113 -5.94 -2.07 19.14
C GLY A 113 -7.05 -1.06 19.47
N ALA A 114 -6.73 0.12 19.99
CA ALA A 114 -7.74 1.16 20.32
C ALA A 114 -8.48 1.72 19.09
N PHE A 115 -7.90 1.53 17.90
CA PHE A 115 -8.48 1.94 16.62
C PHE A 115 -9.21 0.80 15.90
N ASP A 116 -9.25 -0.41 16.47
CA ASP A 116 -9.96 -1.54 15.87
C ASP A 116 -11.46 -1.21 15.78
N ASN A 117 -12.06 -1.50 14.62
CA ASN A 117 -13.46 -1.20 14.42
C ASN A 117 -14.34 -2.07 15.35
N PRO A 118 -15.11 -1.46 16.28
CA PRO A 118 -15.96 -2.20 17.21
C PRO A 118 -17.20 -2.81 16.54
N LEU A 119 -17.55 -2.37 15.33
CA LEU A 119 -18.71 -2.86 14.56
C LEU A 119 -18.45 -4.21 13.87
N LEU A 120 -17.21 -4.68 13.84
CA LEU A 120 -16.83 -5.91 13.15
C LEU A 120 -17.08 -7.18 13.98
N LEU A 121 -17.45 -8.26 13.31
CA LEU A 121 -17.53 -9.62 13.85
C LEU A 121 -16.16 -10.26 14.07
N ARG A 122 -15.10 -9.69 13.46
CA ARG A 122 -13.68 -10.08 13.53
C ARG A 122 -13.47 -11.52 13.05
N GLN A 123 -13.94 -11.82 11.84
CA GLN A 123 -13.93 -13.16 11.27
C GLN A 123 -12.52 -13.67 10.94
N PHE A 124 -11.61 -12.81 10.50
CA PHE A 124 -10.20 -13.18 10.29
C PHE A 124 -9.25 -12.01 10.57
N GLU A 125 -7.96 -12.35 10.58
CA GLU A 125 -6.87 -11.48 11.02
C GLU A 125 -5.88 -11.30 9.87
N GLY A 126 -5.49 -10.06 9.61
CA GLY A 126 -4.35 -9.70 8.79
C GLY A 126 -3.34 -8.89 9.59
N THR A 127 -2.11 -8.84 9.09
CA THR A 127 -1.05 -8.00 9.65
C THR A 127 -0.66 -6.94 8.64
N THR A 128 -0.19 -5.78 9.10
CA THR A 128 0.51 -4.84 8.23
C THR A 128 1.87 -5.41 7.85
N GLY A 129 2.29 -5.22 6.60
CA GLY A 129 3.69 -5.38 6.24
C GLY A 129 4.39 -4.11 6.65
N GLY A 130 4.70 -3.99 7.95
CA GLY A 130 5.41 -2.83 8.47
C GLY A 130 6.74 -2.71 7.76
N SER A 131 6.95 -1.64 7.01
CA SER A 131 8.22 -1.37 6.34
C SER A 131 9.36 -1.07 7.34
N ARG A 132 9.04 -0.84 8.62
CA ARG A 132 9.95 -0.37 9.68
C ARG A 132 9.59 -0.88 11.10
N GLY A 133 8.85 -1.98 11.25
CA GLY A 133 8.49 -2.47 12.60
C GLY A 133 7.62 -3.74 12.64
N VAL A 134 7.40 -4.25 13.87
CA VAL A 134 6.50 -5.37 14.16
C VAL A 134 5.12 -5.04 13.61
N GLY A 135 4.67 -5.77 12.58
CA GLY A 135 3.41 -5.49 11.89
C GLY A 135 2.24 -5.41 12.86
N GLY A 136 1.43 -4.36 12.73
CA GLY A 136 0.21 -4.18 13.52
C GLY A 136 -0.83 -5.22 13.12
N ARG A 137 -1.52 -5.80 14.10
CA ARG A 137 -2.65 -6.69 13.86
C ARG A 137 -3.87 -5.90 13.42
N THR A 138 -4.62 -6.43 12.46
CA THR A 138 -5.84 -5.83 11.93
C THR A 138 -6.88 -6.92 11.69
N PHE A 139 -8.12 -6.69 12.09
CA PHE A 139 -9.21 -7.63 11.91
C PHE A 139 -10.06 -7.26 10.70
N PHE A 140 -10.60 -8.28 10.04
CA PHE A 140 -11.39 -8.14 8.83
C PHE A 140 -12.61 -9.07 8.91
N ASP A 141 -13.67 -8.65 8.24
CA ASP A 141 -14.84 -9.45 7.94
C ASP A 141 -14.95 -9.72 6.44
N PHE A 142 -15.73 -10.74 6.07
CA PHE A 142 -15.97 -11.06 4.67
C PHE A 142 -16.64 -9.93 3.89
N ASP A 143 -17.46 -9.12 4.57
CA ASP A 143 -18.11 -7.95 3.98
C ASP A 143 -17.11 -6.89 3.52
N HIS A 144 -15.98 -6.73 4.22
CA HIS A 144 -14.90 -5.86 3.75
C HIS A 144 -14.31 -6.35 2.43
N ILE A 145 -14.10 -7.67 2.28
CA ILE A 145 -13.64 -8.23 1.00
C ILE A 145 -14.70 -8.04 -0.08
N ALA A 146 -15.96 -8.32 0.23
CA ALA A 146 -17.05 -8.26 -0.75
C ALA A 146 -17.29 -6.84 -1.24
N TYR A 147 -17.48 -5.90 -0.32
CA TYR A 147 -18.02 -4.57 -0.64
C TYR A 147 -16.94 -3.49 -0.73
N ASP A 148 -15.78 -3.67 -0.10
CA ASP A 148 -14.70 -2.67 -0.09
C ASP A 148 -13.47 -3.10 -0.89
N GLN A 149 -13.48 -4.31 -1.47
CA GLN A 149 -12.38 -4.80 -2.30
C GLN A 149 -12.87 -5.32 -3.66
N ALA A 150 -13.72 -6.35 -3.65
CA ALA A 150 -14.20 -6.96 -4.88
C ALA A 150 -15.02 -5.99 -5.75
N ALA A 151 -15.83 -5.10 -5.14
CA ALA A 151 -16.60 -4.10 -5.87
C ALA A 151 -15.72 -3.18 -6.74
N TYR A 152 -14.67 -2.61 -6.13
CA TYR A 152 -13.70 -1.77 -6.83
C TYR A 152 -12.91 -2.55 -7.88
N GLN A 153 -12.48 -3.77 -7.54
CA GLN A 153 -11.71 -4.62 -8.44
C GLN A 153 -12.53 -5.02 -9.68
N MET A 154 -13.84 -5.28 -9.55
CA MET A 154 -14.75 -5.52 -10.69
C MET A 154 -14.83 -4.30 -11.62
N CYS A 155 -15.06 -3.12 -11.07
CA CYS A 155 -15.13 -1.88 -11.83
C CYS A 155 -13.80 -1.54 -12.51
N LEU A 156 -12.68 -1.81 -11.86
CA LEU A 156 -11.35 -1.63 -12.45
C LEU A 156 -11.11 -2.60 -13.61
N LEU A 157 -11.47 -3.88 -13.45
CA LEU A 157 -11.32 -4.85 -14.54
C LEU A 157 -12.20 -4.50 -15.74
N ASP A 158 -13.43 -4.03 -15.50
CA ASP A 158 -14.32 -3.51 -16.54
C ASP A 158 -13.70 -2.33 -17.29
N ALA A 159 -13.15 -1.36 -16.55
CA ALA A 159 -12.50 -0.19 -17.14
C ALA A 159 -11.35 -0.56 -18.10
N TYR A 160 -10.61 -1.63 -17.77
CA TYR A 160 -9.51 -2.12 -18.58
C TYR A 160 -9.93 -3.15 -19.65
N GLY A 161 -11.20 -3.57 -19.70
CA GLY A 161 -11.66 -4.64 -20.59
C GLY A 161 -11.16 -6.03 -20.21
N LEU A 162 -10.87 -6.24 -18.92
CA LEU A 162 -10.21 -7.44 -18.37
C LEU A 162 -11.14 -8.33 -17.53
N LEU A 163 -12.46 -8.11 -17.60
CA LEU A 163 -13.40 -8.94 -16.84
C LEU A 163 -13.23 -10.41 -17.21
N ASP A 164 -13.18 -10.75 -18.50
CA ASP A 164 -13.07 -12.15 -18.93
C ASP A 164 -11.62 -12.64 -19.08
N ALA A 165 -10.65 -11.77 -18.79
CA ALA A 165 -9.23 -12.09 -18.91
C ALA A 165 -8.76 -12.98 -17.73
N PRO A 166 -7.89 -13.97 -17.98
CA PRO A 166 -7.30 -14.81 -16.95
C PRO A 166 -6.44 -14.00 -15.98
N VAL A 167 -6.35 -14.50 -14.74
CA VAL A 167 -5.55 -13.88 -13.67
C VAL A 167 -4.37 -14.72 -13.25
N VAL A 168 -3.20 -14.08 -13.17
CA VAL A 168 -2.00 -14.60 -12.51
C VAL A 168 -1.83 -13.88 -11.17
N LEU A 169 -1.68 -14.63 -10.10
CA LEU A 169 -1.43 -14.10 -8.76
C LEU A 169 0.00 -14.42 -8.35
N TRP A 170 0.86 -13.42 -8.17
CA TRP A 170 2.18 -13.61 -7.56
C TRP A 170 2.25 -12.89 -6.21
N ARG A 171 1.84 -13.60 -5.15
CA ARG A 171 1.69 -13.07 -3.79
C ARG A 171 1.96 -14.15 -2.73
N PRO A 172 2.56 -13.78 -1.58
CA PRO A 172 2.85 -14.75 -0.52
C PRO A 172 1.59 -15.35 0.09
N ILE A 173 1.69 -16.62 0.49
CA ILE A 173 0.68 -17.34 1.28
C ILE A 173 0.58 -16.80 2.71
N ALA A 174 -0.39 -17.25 3.51
CA ALA A 174 -0.57 -16.78 4.89
C ALA A 174 0.73 -16.90 5.72
N PRO A 175 1.08 -15.88 6.54
CA PRO A 175 0.30 -14.69 6.91
C PRO A 175 0.34 -13.53 5.88
N GLY A 176 0.89 -13.76 4.69
CA GLY A 176 0.85 -12.84 3.55
C GLY A 176 -0.55 -12.63 2.97
N GLY A 177 -0.65 -11.70 2.02
CA GLY A 177 -1.93 -11.23 1.47
C GLY A 177 -2.59 -12.15 0.43
N GLY A 178 -1.92 -13.21 -0.02
CA GLY A 178 -2.40 -14.09 -1.10
C GLY A 178 -3.77 -14.70 -0.85
N PRO A 179 -4.03 -15.39 0.29
CA PRO A 179 -5.33 -16.01 0.55
C PRO A 179 -6.50 -15.02 0.53
N ARG A 180 -6.30 -13.79 1.04
CA ARG A 180 -7.31 -12.73 0.99
C ARG A 180 -7.60 -12.29 -0.45
N LYS A 181 -6.58 -12.18 -1.30
CA LYS A 181 -6.75 -11.86 -2.73
C LYS A 181 -7.47 -12.97 -3.48
N VAL A 182 -7.21 -14.22 -3.14
CA VAL A 182 -7.97 -15.33 -3.71
C VAL A 182 -9.45 -15.28 -3.31
N LEU A 183 -9.77 -14.96 -2.06
CA LEU A 183 -11.15 -14.77 -1.61
C LEU A 183 -11.85 -13.60 -2.35
N GLU A 184 -11.14 -12.49 -2.56
CA GLU A 184 -11.63 -11.38 -3.40
C GLU A 184 -11.98 -11.86 -4.80
N TYR A 185 -11.14 -12.71 -5.41
CA TYR A 185 -11.37 -13.22 -6.77
C TYR A 185 -12.55 -14.16 -6.84
N VAL A 186 -12.64 -15.11 -5.90
CA VAL A 186 -13.78 -16.03 -5.86
C VAL A 186 -15.08 -15.26 -5.64
N LYS A 187 -15.04 -14.18 -4.86
CA LYS A 187 -16.21 -13.30 -4.70
C LYS A 187 -16.62 -12.62 -6.00
N MET A 188 -15.68 -12.32 -6.90
CA MET A 188 -15.95 -11.83 -8.26
C MET A 188 -16.36 -12.95 -9.24
N GLY A 189 -16.50 -14.20 -8.78
CA GLY A 189 -16.73 -15.35 -9.65
C GLY A 189 -15.50 -15.75 -10.48
N LYS A 190 -14.29 -15.40 -10.02
CA LYS A 190 -13.02 -15.65 -10.71
C LYS A 190 -12.10 -16.55 -9.89
N THR A 191 -11.23 -17.28 -10.57
CA THR A 191 -10.13 -18.03 -9.95
C THR A 191 -8.84 -17.73 -10.67
N PRO A 192 -7.70 -17.64 -9.97
CA PRO A 192 -6.41 -17.51 -10.65
C PRO A 192 -6.10 -18.77 -11.45
N GLU A 193 -5.58 -18.58 -12.67
CA GLU A 193 -5.03 -19.67 -13.47
C GLU A 193 -3.75 -20.21 -12.80
N ARG A 194 -2.96 -19.28 -12.25
CA ARG A 194 -1.74 -19.58 -11.50
C ARG A 194 -1.65 -18.74 -10.24
N TRP A 195 -1.28 -19.38 -9.15
CA TRP A 195 -0.91 -18.71 -7.91
C TRP A 195 0.54 -19.04 -7.56
N PHE A 196 1.43 -18.08 -7.80
CA PHE A 196 2.83 -18.15 -7.39
C PHE A 196 3.03 -17.48 -6.02
N SER A 197 3.89 -18.06 -5.19
CA SER A 197 4.35 -17.49 -3.92
C SER A 197 5.84 -17.15 -4.03
N PRO A 198 6.25 -15.87 -3.83
CA PRO A 198 7.66 -15.47 -3.85
C PRO A 198 8.45 -15.95 -2.62
N ILE A 199 7.77 -16.54 -1.64
CA ILE A 199 8.38 -16.97 -0.38
C ILE A 199 8.05 -18.45 -0.17
N GLN A 200 9.07 -19.22 0.21
CA GLN A 200 8.92 -20.63 0.52
C GLN A 200 8.22 -20.78 1.86
N SER A 201 7.28 -21.73 1.95
CA SER A 201 6.55 -22.00 3.19
C SER A 201 7.45 -22.44 4.35
N ALA A 202 8.59 -23.07 4.04
CA ALA A 202 9.59 -23.51 5.00
C ALA A 202 10.28 -22.33 5.73
N ASP A 203 10.51 -21.22 5.02
CA ASP A 203 11.27 -20.07 5.52
C ASP A 203 10.46 -19.22 6.50
N ILE A 204 9.14 -19.15 6.28
CA ILE A 204 8.23 -18.34 7.13
C ILE A 204 7.79 -19.13 8.38
N ARG A 205 7.96 -20.46 8.39
CA ARG A 205 7.42 -21.38 9.41
C ARG A 205 6.02 -20.95 9.89
N PRO A 206 5.05 -20.80 8.98
CA PRO A 206 3.75 -20.21 9.32
C PRO A 206 3.10 -20.99 10.45
N SER A 207 2.46 -20.28 11.37
CA SER A 207 1.73 -20.92 12.48
C SER A 207 0.79 -22.01 11.97
N VAL A 208 0.54 -23.05 12.77
CA VAL A 208 -0.42 -24.11 12.43
C VAL A 208 -1.78 -23.51 12.03
N LYS A 209 -2.21 -22.44 12.72
CA LYS A 209 -3.39 -21.62 12.40
C LYS A 209 -3.37 -21.10 10.96
N SER A 210 -2.28 -20.46 10.53
CA SER A 210 -2.14 -19.89 9.19
C SER A 210 -2.17 -20.95 8.08
N ARG A 211 -1.56 -22.12 8.33
CA ARG A 211 -1.59 -23.26 7.40
C ARG A 211 -3.00 -23.83 7.25
N LEU A 212 -3.67 -24.10 8.38
CA LEU A 212 -5.04 -24.61 8.39
C LEU A 212 -6.02 -23.64 7.75
N ALA A 213 -5.88 -22.32 7.99
CA ALA A 213 -6.72 -21.31 7.35
C ALA A 213 -6.57 -21.30 5.83
N THR A 214 -5.34 -21.36 5.31
CA THR A 214 -5.09 -21.40 3.86
C THR A 214 -5.64 -22.68 3.24
N ALA A 215 -5.39 -23.84 3.85
CA ALA A 215 -5.92 -25.11 3.39
C ALA A 215 -7.46 -25.10 3.39
N TYR A 216 -8.08 -24.60 4.46
CA TYR A 216 -9.54 -24.50 4.57
C TYR A 216 -10.13 -23.59 3.49
N ILE A 217 -9.54 -22.42 3.21
CA ILE A 217 -9.97 -21.54 2.12
C ILE A 217 -9.94 -22.28 0.77
N VAL A 218 -8.82 -22.96 0.47
CA VAL A 218 -8.67 -23.70 -0.80
C VAL A 218 -9.70 -24.83 -0.91
N HIS A 219 -9.81 -25.67 0.12
CA HIS A 219 -10.73 -26.81 0.11
C HIS A 219 -12.20 -26.37 0.05
N MET A 220 -12.58 -25.38 0.87
CA MET A 220 -13.97 -24.92 0.92
C MET A 220 -14.37 -24.19 -0.36
N SER A 221 -13.47 -23.44 -0.98
CA SER A 221 -13.76 -22.81 -2.27
C SER A 221 -13.97 -23.84 -3.37
N ARG A 222 -13.13 -24.91 -3.41
CA ARG A 222 -13.31 -26.02 -4.37
C ARG A 222 -14.65 -26.74 -4.18
N LEU A 223 -15.04 -27.00 -2.93
CA LEU A 223 -16.35 -27.58 -2.59
C LEU A 223 -17.52 -26.66 -2.96
N CYS A 224 -17.31 -25.35 -3.04
CA CYS A 224 -18.30 -24.37 -3.50
C CYS A 224 -18.20 -24.05 -5.01
N GLY A 225 -17.45 -24.85 -5.78
CA GLY A 225 -17.35 -24.72 -7.25
C GLY A 225 -16.26 -23.78 -7.75
N ALA A 226 -15.45 -23.18 -6.87
CA ALA A 226 -14.32 -22.33 -7.25
C ALA A 226 -13.01 -23.14 -7.25
N HIS A 227 -12.51 -23.44 -8.44
CA HIS A 227 -11.29 -24.23 -8.65
C HIS A 227 -10.00 -23.42 -8.40
N ILE A 228 -9.75 -23.05 -7.14
CA ILE A 228 -8.50 -22.36 -6.76
C ILE A 228 -7.28 -23.30 -6.95
N PRO A 229 -6.23 -22.87 -7.68
CA PRO A 229 -4.97 -23.61 -7.77
C PRO A 229 -4.22 -23.60 -6.43
N SER A 230 -3.47 -24.65 -6.18
CA SER A 230 -2.54 -24.66 -5.04
C SER A 230 -1.40 -23.66 -5.28
N PRO A 231 -0.91 -22.95 -4.26
CA PRO A 231 0.19 -22.01 -4.42
C PRO A 231 1.49 -22.75 -4.78
N GLU A 232 2.16 -22.30 -5.83
CA GLU A 232 3.43 -22.80 -6.34
C GLU A 232 4.56 -21.86 -5.89
N TYR A 233 5.63 -22.39 -5.31
CA TYR A 233 6.78 -21.57 -4.94
C TYR A 233 7.58 -21.17 -6.19
N VAL A 234 7.78 -19.88 -6.37
CA VAL A 234 8.64 -19.30 -7.41
C VAL A 234 9.39 -18.14 -6.78
N SER A 235 10.71 -18.30 -6.62
CA SER A 235 11.59 -17.26 -6.06
C SER A 235 11.51 -15.97 -6.88
N LEU A 236 11.81 -14.84 -6.25
CA LEU A 236 11.95 -13.55 -6.95
C LEU A 236 13.05 -13.56 -8.02
N ASP A 237 14.02 -14.46 -7.92
CA ASP A 237 15.10 -14.61 -8.91
C ASP A 237 14.71 -15.56 -10.06
N ASP A 238 13.61 -16.30 -9.92
CA ASP A 238 13.07 -17.22 -10.94
C ASP A 238 11.84 -16.60 -11.64
N ALA A 239 11.89 -15.26 -11.82
CA ALA A 239 10.80 -14.48 -12.41
C ALA A 239 10.46 -14.91 -13.85
N VAL A 240 11.42 -15.54 -14.55
CA VAL A 240 11.24 -16.07 -15.91
C VAL A 240 10.12 -17.10 -15.98
N ARG A 241 9.88 -17.91 -14.94
CA ARG A 241 8.73 -18.85 -14.92
C ARG A 241 7.40 -18.14 -14.89
N VAL A 242 7.32 -17.04 -14.16
CA VAL A 242 6.12 -16.19 -14.14
C VAL A 242 5.92 -15.53 -15.51
N ALA A 243 7.00 -15.01 -16.11
CA ALA A 243 6.98 -14.41 -17.45
C ALA A 243 6.51 -15.41 -18.53
N ARG A 244 7.08 -16.63 -18.55
CA ARG A 244 6.67 -17.70 -19.47
C ARG A 244 5.21 -18.12 -19.27
N SER A 245 4.76 -18.20 -18.02
CA SER A 245 3.36 -18.49 -17.71
C SER A 245 2.41 -17.40 -18.23
N ILE A 246 2.82 -16.14 -18.13
CA ILE A 246 2.06 -15.01 -18.68
C ILE A 246 2.05 -15.08 -20.21
N GLY A 247 3.22 -15.29 -20.84
CA GLY A 247 3.33 -15.43 -22.29
C GLY A 247 2.44 -16.54 -22.87
N GLY A 248 2.37 -17.69 -22.18
CA GLY A 248 1.46 -18.78 -22.56
C GLY A 248 -0.02 -18.37 -22.51
N LEU A 249 -0.44 -17.67 -21.45
CA LEU A 249 -1.81 -17.16 -21.33
C LEU A 249 -2.14 -16.12 -22.41
N ILE A 250 -1.21 -15.23 -22.74
CA ILE A 250 -1.39 -14.27 -23.85
C ILE A 250 -1.57 -15.02 -25.16
N ALA A 251 -0.73 -16.03 -25.45
CA ALA A 251 -0.84 -16.81 -26.67
C ALA A 251 -2.17 -17.56 -26.79
N GLU A 252 -2.73 -18.04 -25.66
CA GLU A 252 -3.97 -18.81 -25.63
C GLU A 252 -5.25 -17.96 -25.53
N ARG A 253 -5.19 -16.80 -24.86
CA ARG A 253 -6.36 -15.99 -24.47
C ARG A 253 -6.29 -14.53 -24.95
N GLY A 254 -5.18 -14.11 -25.55
CA GLY A 254 -4.95 -12.76 -26.07
C GLY A 254 -4.67 -11.69 -25.01
N SER A 255 -5.01 -11.93 -23.74
CA SER A 255 -4.76 -10.99 -22.65
C SER A 255 -4.68 -11.70 -21.30
N CYS A 256 -4.09 -11.05 -20.30
CA CYS A 256 -4.18 -11.45 -18.91
C CYS A 256 -3.96 -10.26 -17.98
N TRP A 257 -4.28 -10.44 -16.70
CA TRP A 257 -3.90 -9.48 -15.68
C TRP A 257 -3.19 -10.13 -14.52
N VAL A 258 -2.26 -9.38 -13.93
CA VAL A 258 -1.33 -9.90 -12.95
C VAL A 258 -1.42 -9.07 -11.68
N ASN A 259 -1.67 -9.72 -10.55
CA ASN A 259 -1.63 -9.05 -9.24
C ASN A 259 -0.33 -9.36 -8.53
N THR A 260 0.50 -8.33 -8.38
CA THR A 260 1.85 -8.45 -7.81
C THR A 260 2.32 -7.10 -7.23
N GLY A 261 3.51 -7.05 -6.62
CA GLY A 261 4.15 -5.78 -6.22
C GLY A 261 4.74 -5.02 -7.41
N VAL A 262 5.06 -3.74 -7.26
CA VAL A 262 5.60 -2.93 -8.39
C VAL A 262 6.97 -3.46 -8.82
N SER A 263 7.93 -3.60 -7.90
CA SER A 263 9.25 -4.16 -8.24
C SER A 263 9.20 -5.62 -8.69
N GLN A 264 8.19 -6.38 -8.28
CA GLN A 264 7.95 -7.73 -8.80
C GLN A 264 7.49 -7.70 -10.27
N ALA A 265 6.63 -6.76 -10.65
CA ALA A 265 6.25 -6.56 -12.04
C ALA A 265 7.47 -6.20 -12.92
N VAL A 266 8.35 -5.32 -12.44
CA VAL A 266 9.62 -4.99 -13.12
C VAL A 266 10.46 -6.25 -13.33
N ARG A 267 10.62 -7.10 -12.30
CA ARG A 267 11.35 -8.39 -12.41
C ARG A 267 10.77 -9.30 -13.48
N VAL A 268 9.44 -9.44 -13.55
CA VAL A 268 8.78 -10.23 -14.60
C VAL A 268 9.09 -9.64 -15.98
N CYS A 269 8.99 -8.33 -16.14
CA CYS A 269 9.21 -7.68 -17.43
C CYS A 269 10.67 -7.76 -17.88
N GLN A 270 11.63 -7.63 -16.95
CA GLN A 270 13.05 -7.84 -17.24
C GLN A 270 13.32 -9.29 -17.67
N ALA A 271 12.85 -10.27 -16.89
CA ALA A 271 13.03 -11.68 -17.23
C ALA A 271 12.34 -12.05 -18.56
N ALA A 272 11.20 -11.43 -18.88
CA ALA A 272 10.55 -11.60 -20.18
C ALA A 272 11.43 -11.09 -21.32
N ARG A 273 12.03 -9.90 -21.20
CA ARG A 273 12.93 -9.36 -22.23
C ARG A 273 14.17 -10.23 -22.43
N GLU A 274 14.79 -10.67 -21.35
CA GLU A 274 15.98 -11.56 -21.39
C GLU A 274 15.66 -12.91 -22.05
N ASP A 275 14.44 -13.41 -21.89
CA ASP A 275 13.94 -14.64 -22.52
C ASP A 275 13.33 -14.40 -23.92
N GLY A 276 13.42 -13.19 -24.47
CA GLY A 276 12.88 -12.84 -25.79
C GLY A 276 11.35 -12.81 -25.88
N LEU A 277 10.64 -12.72 -24.75
CA LEU A 277 9.18 -12.66 -24.66
C LEU A 277 8.68 -11.21 -24.70
N ARG A 278 7.57 -11.01 -25.42
CA ARG A 278 6.75 -9.80 -25.31
C ARG A 278 5.51 -10.09 -24.48
N LEU A 279 5.07 -9.10 -23.71
CA LEU A 279 3.93 -9.19 -22.79
C LEU A 279 2.76 -8.30 -23.22
N ASP A 280 2.63 -8.02 -24.53
CA ASP A 280 1.49 -7.28 -25.08
C ASP A 280 0.16 -7.95 -24.69
N GLY A 281 -0.79 -7.18 -24.17
CA GLY A 281 -2.05 -7.72 -23.62
C GLY A 281 -2.00 -8.06 -22.13
N THR A 282 -0.88 -7.81 -21.44
CA THR A 282 -0.78 -7.92 -19.98
C THR A 282 -1.05 -6.60 -19.28
N VAL A 283 -1.83 -6.64 -18.20
CA VAL A 283 -1.97 -5.52 -17.27
C VAL A 283 -1.55 -5.92 -15.86
N PHE A 284 -0.51 -5.29 -15.35
CA PHE A 284 -0.07 -5.43 -13.96
C PHE A 284 -0.90 -4.53 -13.04
N LEU A 285 -1.72 -5.13 -12.18
CA LEU A 285 -2.37 -4.43 -11.09
C LEU A 285 -1.39 -4.38 -9.91
N ALA A 286 -0.57 -3.34 -9.87
CA ALA A 286 0.54 -3.23 -8.95
C ALA A 286 0.20 -2.34 -7.74
N GLY A 287 0.93 -2.51 -6.64
CA GLY A 287 0.73 -1.67 -5.45
C GLY A 287 1.58 -2.12 -4.27
N GLY A 288 1.60 -1.29 -3.24
CA GLY A 288 2.42 -1.48 -2.04
C GLY A 288 3.79 -0.80 -2.09
N GLU A 289 4.16 -0.26 -3.26
CA GLU A 289 5.28 0.61 -3.58
C GLU A 289 4.76 1.69 -4.55
N PRO A 290 5.37 2.89 -4.61
CA PRO A 290 5.06 3.86 -5.66
C PRO A 290 5.37 3.30 -7.05
N VAL A 291 4.51 3.58 -8.02
CA VAL A 291 4.79 3.34 -9.44
C VAL A 291 5.49 4.60 -9.97
N THR A 292 6.82 4.60 -9.95
CA THR A 292 7.61 5.71 -10.47
C THR A 292 7.63 5.68 -12.00
N GLU A 293 7.99 6.81 -12.60
CA GLU A 293 8.09 6.93 -14.06
C GLU A 293 9.12 5.95 -14.65
N VAL A 294 10.23 5.71 -13.94
CA VAL A 294 11.23 4.71 -14.36
C VAL A 294 10.63 3.31 -14.37
N LYS A 295 10.03 2.88 -13.25
CA LYS A 295 9.42 1.54 -13.13
C LYS A 295 8.30 1.33 -14.13
N ARG A 296 7.50 2.36 -14.39
CA ARG A 296 6.47 2.34 -15.43
C ARG A 296 7.08 2.08 -16.80
N ARG A 297 8.09 2.85 -17.21
CA ARG A 297 8.79 2.66 -18.50
C ARG A 297 9.42 1.28 -18.62
N GLU A 298 10.04 0.77 -17.54
CA GLU A 298 10.61 -0.58 -17.53
C GLU A 298 9.54 -1.65 -17.78
N ILE A 299 8.35 -1.53 -17.15
CA ILE A 299 7.21 -2.42 -17.39
C ILE A 299 6.67 -2.25 -18.82
N GLU A 300 6.47 -1.02 -19.28
CA GLU A 300 5.88 -0.73 -20.59
C GLU A 300 6.81 -1.14 -21.75
N SER A 301 8.13 -1.16 -21.52
CA SER A 301 9.10 -1.61 -22.52
C SER A 301 8.96 -3.09 -22.93
N SER A 302 8.31 -3.92 -22.09
CA SER A 302 7.97 -5.31 -22.46
C SER A 302 6.63 -5.43 -23.19
N GLY A 303 5.95 -4.31 -23.48
CA GLY A 303 4.59 -4.27 -24.06
C GLY A 303 3.45 -4.40 -23.04
N ALA A 304 3.77 -4.55 -21.75
CA ALA A 304 2.75 -4.63 -20.71
C ALA A 304 2.25 -3.23 -20.29
N ARG A 305 1.12 -3.18 -19.61
CA ARG A 305 0.62 -1.95 -18.94
C ARG A 305 0.68 -2.13 -17.42
N VAL A 306 0.76 -1.02 -16.69
CA VAL A 306 0.67 -1.01 -15.22
C VAL A 306 -0.49 -0.14 -14.75
N CYS A 307 -1.24 -0.63 -13.76
CA CYS A 307 -2.25 0.13 -13.04
C CYS A 307 -1.76 0.32 -11.59
N PRO A 308 -1.45 1.55 -11.14
CA PRO A 308 -1.14 1.80 -9.74
C PRO A 308 -2.37 1.55 -8.87
N ARG A 309 -2.13 1.12 -7.62
CA ARG A 309 -3.15 0.99 -6.57
C ARG A 309 -2.59 1.53 -5.27
N TYR A 310 -3.26 2.54 -4.72
CA TYR A 310 -2.92 3.07 -3.41
C TYR A 310 -3.73 2.34 -2.33
N VAL A 311 -3.02 1.61 -1.47
CA VAL A 311 -3.61 0.66 -0.51
C VAL A 311 -2.81 0.67 0.78
N PHE A 312 -3.51 0.72 1.91
CA PHE A 312 -2.94 0.50 3.24
C PHE A 312 -3.89 -0.38 4.07
N VAL A 313 -3.36 -1.06 5.08
CA VAL A 313 -4.07 -2.21 5.69
C VAL A 313 -5.21 -1.75 6.60
N GLU A 314 -5.09 -0.56 7.16
CA GLU A 314 -6.00 0.06 8.11
C GLU A 314 -7.29 0.58 7.48
N ALA A 315 -7.32 0.74 6.15
CA ALA A 315 -8.51 1.12 5.39
C ALA A 315 -8.87 0.13 4.27
N GLY A 316 -7.88 -0.39 3.53
CA GLY A 316 -8.09 -1.11 2.29
C GLY A 316 -7.63 -0.29 1.08
N TYR A 317 -8.39 -0.35 -0.02
CA TYR A 317 -8.11 0.49 -1.19
C TYR A 317 -8.43 1.95 -0.87
N ALA A 318 -7.48 2.83 -1.15
CA ALA A 318 -7.66 4.28 -1.05
C ALA A 318 -7.70 4.95 -2.42
N GLY A 319 -7.03 4.37 -3.42
CA GLY A 319 -7.13 4.84 -4.79
C GLY A 319 -6.83 3.78 -5.84
N LEU A 320 -7.42 3.95 -7.02
CA LEU A 320 -7.23 3.10 -8.20
C LEU A 320 -6.69 3.91 -9.38
N GLY A 321 -5.74 3.34 -10.11
CA GLY A 321 -5.05 4.02 -11.20
C GLY A 321 -5.98 4.61 -12.26
N CYS A 322 -5.75 5.87 -12.59
CA CYS A 322 -6.44 6.53 -13.69
C CYS A 322 -6.04 5.89 -15.04
N LEU A 323 -7.01 5.66 -15.92
CA LEU A 323 -6.74 5.15 -17.27
C LEU A 323 -6.23 6.25 -18.22
N HIS A 324 -6.51 7.51 -17.90
CA HIS A 324 -6.04 8.70 -18.61
C HIS A 324 -5.19 9.53 -17.65
N ASN A 325 -4.06 8.94 -17.22
CA ASN A 325 -3.15 9.54 -16.26
C ASN A 325 -2.12 10.46 -16.94
N ASP A 326 -1.72 11.51 -16.22
CA ASP A 326 -0.61 12.39 -16.61
C ASP A 326 0.70 11.97 -15.90
N THR A 327 0.60 11.41 -14.70
CA THR A 327 1.72 10.88 -13.91
C THR A 327 1.61 9.37 -13.71
N SER A 328 2.74 8.71 -13.46
CA SER A 328 2.82 7.25 -13.38
C SER A 328 2.08 6.63 -12.18
N ASP A 329 1.84 7.40 -11.13
CA ASP A 329 1.18 6.98 -9.89
C ASP A 329 -0.18 7.64 -9.65
N ASP A 330 -0.74 8.29 -10.67
CA ASP A 330 -2.05 8.94 -10.65
C ASP A 330 -3.17 7.94 -10.36
N VAL A 331 -3.89 8.15 -9.25
CA VAL A 331 -5.03 7.34 -8.82
C VAL A 331 -6.25 8.21 -8.54
N HIS A 332 -7.44 7.68 -8.84
CA HIS A 332 -8.70 8.22 -8.35
C HIS A 332 -8.87 7.87 -6.87
N LEU A 333 -9.09 8.88 -6.02
CA LEU A 333 -9.47 8.69 -4.63
C LEU A 333 -10.83 7.97 -4.55
N LEU A 334 -10.89 6.90 -3.78
CA LEU A 334 -12.13 6.17 -3.48
C LEU A 334 -12.95 6.91 -2.43
N LYS A 335 -13.44 8.08 -2.83
CA LYS A 335 -14.06 9.05 -1.91
C LYS A 335 -15.36 8.57 -1.30
N ASP A 336 -15.97 7.53 -1.86
CA ASP A 336 -17.18 6.88 -1.35
C ASP A 336 -16.91 6.05 -0.08
N SER A 337 -15.70 5.51 0.08
CA SER A 337 -15.30 4.73 1.27
C SER A 337 -14.38 5.48 2.23
N LEU A 338 -13.69 6.51 1.75
CA LEU A 338 -12.78 7.34 2.54
C LEU A 338 -13.00 8.83 2.28
N ALA A 339 -12.96 9.63 3.33
CA ALA A 339 -12.76 11.07 3.20
C ALA A 339 -11.28 11.40 3.40
N LEU A 340 -10.82 12.44 2.72
CA LEU A 340 -9.43 12.89 2.72
C LEU A 340 -9.39 14.40 2.95
N ILE A 341 -8.55 14.84 3.87
CA ILE A 341 -8.09 16.22 3.98
C ILE A 341 -6.57 16.25 3.98
N GLN A 342 -5.99 17.42 3.70
CA GLN A 342 -4.55 17.64 3.80
C GLN A 342 -4.23 18.54 4.97
N ARG A 343 -3.10 18.28 5.62
CA ARG A 343 -2.53 19.16 6.62
C ARG A 343 -1.05 19.40 6.40
N ARG A 344 -0.65 20.66 6.40
CA ARG A 344 0.75 21.05 6.40
C ARG A 344 1.47 20.47 7.63
N ARG A 345 2.53 19.72 7.38
CA ARG A 345 3.34 19.02 8.37
C ARG A 345 4.80 19.35 8.12
N GLU A 346 5.46 19.94 9.10
CA GLU A 346 6.92 20.04 9.11
C GLU A 346 7.51 18.65 9.28
N VAL A 347 8.39 18.25 8.36
CA VAL A 347 9.10 16.97 8.41
C VAL A 347 10.36 17.17 9.27
N PRO A 348 10.45 16.49 10.43
CA PRO A 348 11.59 16.66 11.32
C PRO A 348 12.91 16.41 10.59
N HIS A 349 13.86 17.32 10.81
CA HIS A 349 15.24 17.23 10.29
C HIS A 349 15.39 17.30 8.76
N ALA A 350 14.32 17.60 8.01
CA ALA A 350 14.39 17.85 6.56
C ALA A 350 14.35 19.35 6.20
N GLY A 351 13.91 20.22 7.12
CA GLY A 351 13.73 21.66 6.85
C GLY A 351 12.61 21.98 5.87
N VAL A 352 11.76 20.99 5.54
CA VAL A 352 10.67 21.11 4.56
C VAL A 352 9.33 20.76 5.18
N SER A 353 8.29 21.39 4.65
CA SER A 353 6.90 21.10 5.00
C SER A 353 6.22 20.33 3.87
N VAL A 354 5.46 19.29 4.20
CA VAL A 354 4.64 18.53 3.25
C VAL A 354 3.17 18.63 3.61
N ASP A 355 2.29 18.44 2.62
CA ASP A 355 0.85 18.34 2.85
C ASP A 355 0.45 16.89 3.10
N ALA A 356 0.54 16.48 4.37
CA ALA A 356 0.25 15.11 4.80
C ALA A 356 -1.21 14.74 4.55
N LEU A 357 -1.43 13.51 4.10
CA LEU A 357 -2.76 12.94 3.83
C LEU A 357 -3.39 12.45 5.13
N LEU A 358 -4.56 12.98 5.48
CA LEU A 358 -5.34 12.55 6.63
C LEU A 358 -6.63 11.87 6.17
N PHE A 359 -6.79 10.60 6.51
CA PHE A 359 -7.93 9.78 6.10
C PHE A 359 -8.97 9.60 7.21
N THR A 360 -10.24 9.58 6.80
CA THR A 360 -11.39 9.25 7.64
C THR A 360 -12.21 8.15 7.00
N THR A 361 -12.57 7.14 7.78
CA THR A 361 -13.34 5.96 7.33
C THR A 361 -14.81 6.32 7.11
N LEU A 362 -15.39 5.93 5.96
CA LEU A 362 -16.82 6.07 5.65
C LEU A 362 -17.58 4.74 5.53
N CYS A 363 -16.87 3.62 5.55
CA CYS A 363 -17.48 2.28 5.51
C CYS A 363 -17.46 1.60 6.88
N ALA A 364 -18.63 1.18 7.37
CA ALA A 364 -18.75 0.45 8.64
C ALA A 364 -18.04 -0.92 8.62
N THR A 365 -17.74 -1.44 7.44
CA THR A 365 -16.98 -2.66 7.17
C THR A 365 -15.46 -2.46 7.20
N ALA A 366 -14.98 -1.22 7.31
CA ALA A 366 -13.55 -0.95 7.31
C ALA A 366 -12.85 -1.59 8.54
N PRO A 367 -11.59 -2.03 8.40
CA PRO A 367 -10.90 -2.77 9.45
C PRO A 367 -10.60 -1.93 10.69
N LYS A 368 -10.30 -0.64 10.52
CA LYS A 368 -10.09 0.32 11.62
C LYS A 368 -10.97 1.55 11.44
N ILE A 369 -11.32 2.18 12.57
CA ILE A 369 -11.94 3.50 12.55
C ILE A 369 -10.82 4.52 12.41
N LEU A 370 -10.81 5.22 11.27
CA LEU A 370 -9.93 6.34 11.02
C LEU A 370 -10.76 7.62 11.10
N PHE A 371 -10.24 8.61 11.82
CA PHE A 371 -10.79 9.96 11.86
C PHE A 371 -9.62 10.95 11.86
N ASN A 372 -9.41 11.62 10.72
CA ASN A 372 -8.32 12.55 10.50
C ASN A 372 -6.95 11.93 10.85
N VAL A 373 -6.71 10.72 10.35
CA VAL A 373 -5.49 9.95 10.64
C VAL A 373 -4.48 10.13 9.52
N GLU A 374 -3.30 10.64 9.85
CA GLU A 374 -2.16 10.66 8.93
C GLU A 374 -1.74 9.24 8.55
N THR A 375 -1.47 8.97 7.28
CA THR A 375 -0.93 7.68 6.81
C THR A 375 0.60 7.62 6.81
N GLY A 376 1.27 8.76 7.00
CA GLY A 376 2.71 8.90 6.76
C GLY A 376 3.07 9.18 5.30
N ASP A 377 2.06 9.47 4.47
CA ASP A 377 2.21 9.82 3.06
C ASP A 377 1.70 11.25 2.77
N TYR A 378 2.24 11.86 1.73
CA TYR A 378 1.81 13.13 1.12
C TYR A 378 1.60 12.92 -0.39
N ALA A 379 0.76 13.75 -1.00
CA ALA A 379 0.47 13.69 -2.43
C ALA A 379 -0.04 15.04 -2.93
N THR A 380 0.02 15.25 -4.24
CA THR A 380 -0.78 16.27 -4.92
C THR A 380 -2.23 15.80 -4.97
N VAL A 381 -3.16 16.65 -4.55
CA VAL A 381 -4.60 16.36 -4.59
C VAL A 381 -5.26 17.33 -5.55
N GLU A 382 -5.89 16.80 -6.59
CA GLU A 382 -6.54 17.61 -7.62
C GLU A 382 -7.91 17.05 -7.95
N ARG A 383 -8.88 17.92 -8.23
CA ARG A 383 -10.14 17.49 -8.86
C ARG A 383 -10.04 17.73 -10.36
N ARG A 384 -10.04 16.65 -11.15
CA ARG A 384 -9.81 16.69 -12.61
C ARG A 384 -10.91 15.95 -13.38
N ARG A 385 -11.21 16.44 -14.59
CA ARG A 385 -12.10 15.76 -15.55
C ARG A 385 -11.31 15.02 -16.62
N CYS A 386 -10.78 13.85 -16.28
CA CYS A 386 -9.95 13.04 -17.18
C CYS A 386 -10.73 12.25 -18.27
N GLY A 387 -12.05 12.23 -18.22
CA GLY A 387 -12.96 11.49 -19.11
C GLY A 387 -12.95 9.96 -18.91
N CYS A 388 -12.18 9.44 -17.95
CA CYS A 388 -12.01 8.01 -17.78
C CYS A 388 -13.22 7.36 -17.07
N TYR A 389 -13.25 6.03 -17.07
CA TYR A 389 -14.35 5.26 -16.47
C TYR A 389 -14.60 5.57 -14.99
N LEU A 390 -13.54 5.73 -14.19
CA LEU A 390 -13.66 6.00 -12.76
C LEU A 390 -14.21 7.40 -12.47
N GLU A 391 -13.88 8.41 -13.28
CA GLU A 391 -14.51 9.73 -13.19
C GLU A 391 -16.01 9.64 -13.48
N LYS A 392 -16.40 8.90 -14.52
CA LYS A 392 -17.81 8.70 -14.88
C LYS A 392 -18.61 7.99 -13.78
N MET A 393 -17.94 7.23 -12.92
CA MET A 393 -18.52 6.64 -11.71
C MET A 393 -18.65 7.62 -10.53
N GLY A 394 -18.29 8.90 -10.71
CA GLY A 394 -18.39 9.92 -9.65
C GLY A 394 -17.15 10.02 -8.76
N LEU A 395 -15.99 9.54 -9.21
CA LEU A 395 -14.71 9.64 -8.50
C LEU A 395 -13.76 10.64 -9.20
N PRO A 396 -14.02 11.96 -9.23
CA PRO A 396 -13.21 12.92 -10.00
C PRO A 396 -11.97 13.43 -9.26
N ASP A 397 -11.74 13.00 -8.02
CA ASP A 397 -10.63 13.47 -7.19
C ASP A 397 -9.43 12.54 -7.40
N HIS A 398 -8.29 13.13 -7.70
CA HIS A 398 -7.04 12.47 -8.06
C HIS A 398 -5.99 12.67 -6.96
N LEU A 399 -5.17 11.64 -6.77
CA LEU A 399 -3.93 11.69 -5.99
C LEU A 399 -2.77 11.32 -6.92
N SER A 400 -1.75 12.16 -6.97
CA SER A 400 -0.51 11.92 -7.72
C SER A 400 0.71 12.28 -6.88
N ASP A 401 1.89 11.82 -7.32
CA ASP A 401 3.16 12.05 -6.61
C ASP A 401 3.12 11.55 -5.16
N ILE A 402 2.50 10.38 -4.96
CA ILE A 402 2.27 9.81 -3.64
C ILE A 402 3.62 9.34 -3.07
N ARG A 403 4.09 10.00 -2.03
CA ARG A 403 5.38 9.70 -1.38
C ARG A 403 5.20 9.61 0.12
N SER A 404 6.09 8.89 0.76
CA SER A 404 6.06 8.68 2.20
C SER A 404 7.12 9.52 2.88
N PHE A 405 6.73 10.36 3.84
CA PHE A 405 7.69 11.11 4.66
C PHE A 405 8.19 10.28 5.85
N GLU A 406 7.46 9.25 6.28
CA GLU A 406 7.94 8.31 7.31
C GLU A 406 9.09 7.40 6.85
N LYS A 407 9.19 7.14 5.54
CA LYS A 407 10.08 6.12 4.98
C LYS A 407 11.50 6.64 4.68
N LEU A 408 11.86 7.80 5.24
CA LEU A 408 13.06 8.55 4.86
C LEU A 408 13.91 9.09 6.00
N THR A 409 13.45 8.90 7.24
CA THR A 409 14.22 9.31 8.42
C THR A 409 15.21 8.20 8.76
N SER A 410 16.50 8.55 8.80
CA SER A 410 17.66 7.73 9.23
C SER A 410 18.62 8.64 10.01
N HIS A 411 19.28 8.17 11.08
CA HIS A 411 20.29 8.96 11.83
C HIS A 411 19.87 10.36 12.32
N GLY A 412 18.57 10.60 12.55
CA GLY A 412 18.10 11.93 12.91
C GLY A 412 18.21 12.96 11.78
N MET A 413 18.36 12.53 10.52
CA MET A 413 18.32 13.36 9.32
C MET A 413 17.34 12.76 8.29
N THR A 414 16.55 13.60 7.63
CA THR A 414 15.50 13.15 6.70
C THR A 414 15.74 13.79 5.33
N PHE A 415 15.96 12.99 4.30
CA PHE A 415 15.93 13.47 2.90
C PHE A 415 14.51 13.38 2.36
N LEU A 416 14.08 14.33 1.52
CA LEU A 416 12.87 14.15 0.72
C LEU A 416 13.05 12.95 -0.21
N GLY A 417 12.13 11.99 -0.12
CA GLY A 417 12.30 10.67 -0.72
C GLY A 417 12.28 10.68 -2.23
N SER A 418 11.75 11.73 -2.83
CA SER A 418 11.87 11.99 -4.26
C SER A 418 13.32 11.98 -4.72
N ASN A 419 14.25 12.59 -3.96
CA ASN A 419 15.65 12.71 -4.38
C ASN A 419 16.37 11.38 -4.27
N LEU A 420 16.19 10.65 -3.17
CA LEU A 420 16.77 9.32 -3.02
C LEU A 420 16.21 8.32 -4.03
N ILE A 421 14.89 8.35 -4.27
CA ILE A 421 14.24 7.52 -5.29
C ILE A 421 14.85 7.81 -6.66
N ASP A 422 15.01 9.10 -7.00
CA ASP A 422 15.60 9.50 -8.28
C ASP A 422 17.05 9.01 -8.43
N VAL A 423 17.85 9.12 -7.37
CA VAL A 423 19.22 8.60 -7.36
C VAL A 423 19.24 7.09 -7.60
N ILE A 424 18.48 6.34 -6.81
CA ILE A 424 18.47 4.87 -6.84
C ILE A 424 17.87 4.33 -8.15
N GLU A 425 16.76 4.89 -8.62
CA GLU A 425 16.02 4.34 -9.74
C GLU A 425 16.44 4.91 -11.09
N ARG A 426 16.96 6.15 -11.16
CA ARG A 426 17.33 6.80 -12.44
C ARG A 426 18.82 7.05 -12.56
N VAL A 427 19.43 7.75 -11.60
CA VAL A 427 20.81 8.24 -11.75
C VAL A 427 21.81 7.09 -11.76
N LEU A 428 21.73 6.18 -10.77
CA LEU A 428 22.65 5.06 -10.67
C LEU A 428 22.53 4.11 -11.86
N PRO A 429 21.33 3.63 -12.28
CA PRO A 429 21.22 2.80 -13.47
C PRO A 429 21.73 3.47 -14.75
N SER A 430 21.45 4.76 -14.93
CA SER A 430 21.88 5.49 -16.13
C SER A 430 23.41 5.64 -16.24
N LYS A 431 24.11 5.74 -15.10
CA LYS A 431 25.56 5.97 -15.06
C LYS A 431 26.37 4.68 -14.94
N TYR A 432 25.86 3.70 -14.20
CA TYR A 432 26.59 2.47 -13.85
C TYR A 432 26.00 1.20 -14.45
N GLY A 433 24.87 1.28 -15.18
CA GLY A 433 24.19 0.14 -15.78
C GLY A 433 23.19 -0.53 -14.83
N GLY A 434 22.51 -1.58 -15.29
CA GLY A 434 21.43 -2.24 -14.54
C GLY A 434 20.08 -1.50 -14.63
N SER A 435 19.19 -1.76 -13.68
CA SER A 435 17.80 -1.32 -13.65
C SER A 435 17.38 -0.71 -12.31
N SER A 436 16.16 -0.20 -12.22
CA SER A 436 15.61 0.41 -10.99
C SER A 436 15.55 -0.54 -9.78
N ILE A 437 15.70 -1.84 -9.99
CA ILE A 437 15.64 -2.89 -8.95
C ILE A 437 17.01 -3.49 -8.61
N ASP A 438 18.09 -2.99 -9.22
CA ASP A 438 19.47 -3.44 -8.97
C ASP A 438 20.20 -2.61 -7.92
N TYR A 439 19.61 -1.48 -7.51
CA TYR A 439 20.16 -0.56 -6.53
C TYR A 439 19.20 -0.37 -5.35
N GLN A 440 19.75 -0.19 -4.16
CA GLN A 440 18.96 0.12 -2.97
C GLN A 440 19.83 0.81 -1.91
N MET A 441 19.26 1.75 -1.15
CA MET A 441 19.87 2.25 0.07
C MET A 441 19.44 1.37 1.25
N LEU A 442 20.40 0.84 2.01
CA LEU A 442 20.20 0.04 3.20
C LEU A 442 20.78 0.76 4.41
N GLU A 443 19.97 0.90 5.45
CA GLU A 443 20.39 1.32 6.78
C GLU A 443 20.45 0.09 7.69
N GLU A 444 21.58 -0.11 8.37
CA GLU A 444 21.83 -1.25 9.24
C GLU A 444 22.44 -0.76 10.55
N GLU A 445 21.89 -1.23 11.68
CA GLU A 445 22.42 -0.93 13.02
C GLU A 445 23.31 -2.10 13.47
N ASP A 446 24.55 -1.82 13.85
CA ASP A 446 25.49 -2.84 14.33
C ASP A 446 25.24 -3.21 15.81
N GLU A 447 25.97 -4.23 16.30
CA GLU A 447 25.84 -4.72 17.69
C GLU A 447 26.18 -3.65 18.74
N ALA A 448 26.90 -2.59 18.37
CA ALA A 448 27.21 -1.45 19.25
C ALA A 448 26.13 -0.34 19.20
N GLY A 449 25.06 -0.54 18.44
CA GLY A 449 24.01 0.46 18.21
C GLY A 449 24.40 1.56 17.24
N GLN A 450 25.54 1.41 16.55
CA GLN A 450 25.97 2.37 15.53
C GLN A 450 25.33 2.01 14.19
N THR A 451 24.68 2.99 13.59
CA THR A 451 24.02 2.80 12.31
C THR A 451 24.99 3.08 11.15
N HIS A 452 24.91 2.25 10.11
CA HIS A 452 25.71 2.34 8.88
C HIS A 452 24.76 2.44 7.68
N LEU A 453 25.18 3.18 6.65
CA LEU A 453 24.42 3.31 5.41
C LEU A 453 25.17 2.62 4.26
N TYR A 454 24.47 1.76 3.54
CA TYR A 454 25.01 1.00 2.42
C TYR A 454 24.22 1.29 1.15
N VAL A 455 24.91 1.59 0.06
CA VAL A 455 24.34 1.48 -1.28
C VAL A 455 24.54 0.04 -1.73
N LEU A 456 23.47 -0.74 -1.72
CA LEU A 456 23.45 -2.09 -2.26
C LEU A 456 23.45 -2.00 -3.78
N VAL A 457 24.35 -2.76 -4.41
CA VAL A 457 24.40 -2.89 -5.87
C VAL A 457 24.42 -4.37 -6.23
N SER A 458 23.47 -4.76 -7.08
CA SER A 458 23.37 -6.12 -7.60
C SER A 458 24.68 -6.53 -8.29
N PRO A 459 25.22 -7.73 -7.99
CA PRO A 459 26.40 -8.24 -8.68
C PRO A 459 26.24 -8.30 -10.21
N ASP A 460 25.00 -8.45 -10.69
CA ASP A 460 24.65 -8.56 -12.12
C ASP A 460 24.94 -7.26 -12.91
N VAL A 461 25.10 -6.13 -12.23
CA VAL A 461 25.47 -4.84 -12.84
C VAL A 461 26.88 -4.89 -13.45
N GLY A 462 27.73 -5.83 -13.03
CA GLY A 462 29.14 -5.91 -13.45
C GLY A 462 30.06 -5.01 -12.60
N GLU A 463 31.29 -4.79 -13.07
CA GLU A 463 32.29 -4.00 -12.33
C GLU A 463 31.86 -2.53 -12.20
N ILE A 464 32.01 -1.96 -11.00
CA ILE A 464 31.69 -0.57 -10.70
C ILE A 464 32.82 0.08 -9.90
N ASP A 465 33.06 1.36 -10.16
CA ASP A 465 33.88 2.19 -9.29
C ASP A 465 33.06 2.59 -8.05
N GLU A 466 33.33 1.93 -6.92
CA GLU A 466 32.60 2.13 -5.67
C GLU A 466 32.77 3.56 -5.12
N HIS A 467 33.95 4.17 -5.28
CA HIS A 467 34.20 5.53 -4.81
C HIS A 467 33.43 6.53 -5.66
N GLY A 468 33.53 6.42 -6.99
CA GLY A 468 32.76 7.28 -7.89
C GLY A 468 31.24 7.13 -7.71
N LEU A 469 30.76 5.93 -7.35
CA LEU A 469 29.34 5.71 -7.04
C LEU A 469 28.91 6.47 -5.78
N ILE A 470 29.71 6.39 -4.70
CA ILE A 470 29.45 7.15 -3.47
C ILE A 470 29.43 8.66 -3.77
N ASP A 471 30.41 9.16 -4.52
CA ASP A 471 30.47 10.58 -4.92
C ASP A 471 29.24 11.00 -5.73
N THR A 472 28.72 10.10 -6.57
CA THR A 472 27.50 10.36 -7.35
C THR A 472 26.27 10.48 -6.46
N VAL A 473 26.12 9.57 -5.50
CA VAL A 473 25.01 9.59 -4.54
C VAL A 473 25.06 10.86 -3.71
N LEU A 474 26.22 11.15 -3.11
CA LEU A 474 26.41 12.31 -2.24
C LEU A 474 26.26 13.62 -3.03
N GLY A 475 26.86 13.70 -4.22
CA GLY A 475 26.72 14.85 -5.11
C GLY A 475 25.26 15.15 -5.45
N LYS A 476 24.46 14.12 -5.76
CA LYS A 476 23.02 14.29 -6.03
C LYS A 476 22.21 14.63 -4.80
N LEU A 477 22.50 14.04 -3.65
CA LEU A 477 21.82 14.38 -2.41
C LEU A 477 22.15 15.80 -1.92
N ALA A 478 23.31 16.35 -2.31
CA ALA A 478 23.70 17.73 -2.05
C ALA A 478 23.02 18.77 -2.97
N GLU A 479 22.37 18.34 -4.07
CA GLU A 479 21.63 19.25 -4.95
C GLU A 479 20.36 19.76 -4.22
N GLY A 480 20.40 21.00 -3.72
CA GLY A 480 19.29 21.61 -2.98
C GLY A 480 19.69 22.79 -2.09
N GLU A 481 18.90 23.05 -1.04
CA GLU A 481 19.17 24.08 -0.02
C GLU A 481 20.45 23.81 0.81
N ASP A 482 20.96 24.83 1.51
CA ASP A 482 22.17 24.78 2.34
C ASP A 482 22.18 23.59 3.32
N THR A 483 21.01 23.25 3.87
CA THR A 483 20.83 22.11 4.77
C THR A 483 21.21 20.78 4.11
N HIS A 484 20.84 20.55 2.85
CA HIS A 484 21.19 19.32 2.13
C HIS A 484 22.71 19.21 1.91
N ARG A 485 23.38 20.31 1.56
CA ARG A 485 24.84 20.35 1.43
C ARG A 485 25.53 20.02 2.74
N MET A 486 25.08 20.63 3.84
CA MET A 486 25.63 20.38 5.18
C MET A 486 25.46 18.90 5.57
N MET A 487 24.29 18.32 5.32
CA MET A 487 24.01 16.91 5.63
C MET A 487 24.92 15.96 4.85
N THR A 488 25.09 16.19 3.56
CA THR A 488 26.00 15.40 2.72
C THR A 488 27.45 15.52 3.18
N HIS A 489 27.89 16.72 3.58
CA HIS A 489 29.24 16.95 4.12
C HIS A 489 29.49 16.16 5.40
N VAL A 490 28.52 16.07 6.31
CA VAL A 490 28.64 15.25 7.53
C VAL A 490 28.86 13.78 7.16
N TRP A 491 28.12 13.25 6.17
CA TRP A 491 28.27 11.85 5.74
C TRP A 491 29.59 11.56 5.00
N LEU A 492 30.11 12.54 4.26
CA LEU A 492 31.44 12.49 3.65
C LEU A 492 32.53 12.38 4.72
N GLU A 493 32.48 13.23 5.75
CA GLU A 493 33.50 13.25 6.80
C GLU A 493 33.45 12.00 7.71
N SER A 494 32.26 11.44 7.92
CA SER A 494 32.07 10.28 8.80
C SER A 494 32.24 8.91 8.10
N ASN A 495 32.52 8.89 6.79
CA ASN A 495 32.61 7.67 5.97
C ASN A 495 31.40 6.71 6.18
N THR A 496 30.21 7.31 6.34
CA THR A 496 28.99 6.61 6.76
C THR A 496 28.31 5.87 5.62
N VAL A 497 28.52 6.31 4.37
CA VAL A 497 27.98 5.67 3.17
C VAL A 497 29.01 4.73 2.55
N ARG A 498 28.66 3.46 2.39
CA ARG A 498 29.53 2.42 1.81
C ARG A 498 28.83 1.72 0.67
N VAL A 499 29.58 1.15 -0.27
CA VAL A 499 29.00 0.25 -1.28
C VAL A 499 29.02 -1.18 -0.74
N ARG A 500 27.94 -1.93 -1.00
CA ARG A 500 27.90 -3.37 -0.73
C ARG A 500 27.41 -4.09 -1.99
N ARG A 501 28.29 -4.91 -2.56
CA ARG A 501 28.02 -5.73 -3.75
C ARG A 501 27.16 -6.94 -3.39
N THR A 502 25.86 -6.72 -3.25
CA THR A 502 24.86 -7.75 -2.95
C THR A 502 23.52 -7.38 -3.58
N ARG A 503 22.67 -8.39 -3.85
CA ARG A 503 21.33 -8.14 -4.38
C ARG A 503 20.51 -7.29 -3.40
N PRO A 504 19.71 -6.33 -3.88
CA PRO A 504 18.81 -5.57 -3.03
C PRO A 504 17.87 -6.45 -2.20
N VAL A 505 17.66 -6.06 -0.94
CA VAL A 505 16.92 -6.81 0.06
C VAL A 505 15.43 -6.45 0.00
N THR A 506 14.58 -7.48 -0.03
CA THR A 506 13.14 -7.29 0.03
C THR A 506 12.60 -7.46 1.45
N THR A 507 11.55 -6.72 1.76
CA THR A 507 10.80 -6.93 3.01
C THR A 507 10.25 -8.36 3.09
N ALA A 508 9.85 -8.83 4.27
CA ALA A 508 9.20 -10.14 4.47
C ALA A 508 7.93 -10.39 3.62
N ARG A 509 7.45 -9.40 2.84
CA ARG A 509 6.34 -9.54 1.89
C ARG A 509 6.75 -9.37 0.43
N GLY A 510 8.05 -9.36 0.15
CA GLY A 510 8.63 -9.24 -1.18
C GLY A 510 8.58 -7.84 -1.79
N LYS A 511 8.40 -6.79 -0.96
CA LYS A 511 8.50 -5.40 -1.42
C LYS A 511 9.95 -4.95 -1.47
N LEU A 512 10.32 -4.21 -2.50
CA LEU A 512 11.62 -3.53 -2.60
C LEU A 512 11.43 -2.04 -2.35
N LEU A 513 12.02 -1.55 -1.26
CA LEU A 513 11.96 -0.14 -0.90
C LEU A 513 13.28 0.54 -1.30
N PRO A 514 13.25 1.72 -1.91
CA PRO A 514 14.47 2.47 -2.24
C PRO A 514 15.36 2.74 -1.03
N LEU A 515 14.75 2.92 0.16
CA LEU A 515 15.43 2.88 1.45
C LEU A 515 14.85 1.73 2.31
N HIS A 516 15.72 0.80 2.71
CA HIS A 516 15.40 -0.27 3.64
C HIS A 516 16.12 -0.06 4.97
N ILE A 517 15.43 -0.29 6.09
CA ILE A 517 16.04 -0.29 7.42
C ILE A 517 16.01 -1.70 7.96
N GLN A 518 17.19 -2.23 8.25
CA GLN A 518 17.39 -3.53 8.87
C GLN A 518 17.82 -3.33 10.32
N LYS A 519 17.00 -3.82 11.25
CA LYS A 519 17.39 -3.96 12.66
C LYS A 519 17.79 -5.41 12.87
N GLU A 520 18.97 -5.67 13.42
CA GLU A 520 19.29 -7.02 13.86
C GLU A 520 18.25 -7.47 14.89
N ALA A 521 17.64 -8.62 14.64
CA ALA A 521 16.79 -9.24 15.63
C ALA A 521 17.71 -9.71 16.75
N GLY A 522 17.62 -9.07 17.92
CA GLY A 522 18.27 -9.59 19.13
C GLY A 522 18.00 -11.08 19.24
N LYS A 523 19.07 -11.87 19.30
CA LYS A 523 19.03 -13.33 19.43
C LYS A 523 18.18 -13.80 20.60
#